data_AF-A0A833LNM6-F1
#
_entry.id   AF-A0A833LNM6-F1
#
_cell.length_a   1.000
_cell.length_b   1.000
_cell.length_c   1.000
_cell.angle_alpha   90.00
_cell.angle_beta   90.00
_cell.angle_gamma   90.00
#
_symmetry.space_group_name_H-M   'P 1'
#
loop_
_entity.id
_entity.type
_entity.pdbx_description
1 polymer ?
#
loop_
_entity_poly.entity_id
_entity_poly.type
_entity_poly.pdbx_seq_one_letter_code
_entity_poly.pdbx_strand_id
1 'polypeptide(L)'
;AAAQACAMAALDPAQLPCVFASAHGEVAISHEMCATLATDPRALSPTRFHNSVHNAAVGYWTLATQCHAASSALSAGPGTLAAGLFEAAALACAEQQPVLLAHYEAAADGPLAQVLGATSSHALALVLTPAPAQGDLRLRLCPQAWPATAPADSLTLLTALARAEPTRLELDAGGDRHLQLEILG
;
A
#
# COMPACT_ATOMS: atom_id res chain seq x y z
N ALA A 1 -8.90 2.35 -6.96
CA ALA A 1 -8.52 3.03 -5.70
C ALA A 1 -7.72 4.31 -5.96
N ALA A 2 -6.49 4.25 -6.47
CA ALA A 2 -5.62 5.43 -6.65
C ALA A 2 -6.26 6.60 -7.43
N ALA A 3 -6.80 6.35 -8.63
CA ALA A 3 -7.48 7.38 -9.42
C ALA A 3 -8.69 7.99 -8.70
N GLN A 4 -9.43 7.19 -7.94
CA GLN A 4 -10.57 7.65 -7.15
C GLN A 4 -10.12 8.56 -6.00
N ALA A 5 -9.05 8.21 -5.28
CA ALA A 5 -8.49 9.06 -4.23
C ALA A 5 -8.02 10.42 -4.78
N CYS A 6 -7.36 10.43 -5.93
CA CYS A 6 -6.95 11.69 -6.60
C CYS A 6 -8.17 12.53 -7.00
N ALA A 7 -9.19 11.90 -7.59
CA ALA A 7 -10.43 12.58 -7.97
C ALA A 7 -11.18 13.15 -6.75
N MET A 8 -11.26 12.40 -5.65
CA MET A 8 -11.85 12.87 -4.38
C MET A 8 -11.09 14.06 -3.79
N ALA A 9 -9.76 14.07 -3.93
CA ALA A 9 -8.90 15.18 -3.50
C ALA A 9 -8.92 16.37 -4.48
N ALA A 10 -9.55 16.23 -5.66
CA ALA A 10 -9.48 17.18 -6.76
C ALA A 10 -8.03 17.56 -7.17
N LEU A 11 -7.13 16.57 -7.15
CA LEU A 11 -5.73 16.72 -7.55
C LEU A 11 -5.43 15.96 -8.83
N ASP A 12 -4.55 16.54 -9.66
CA ASP A 12 -4.07 15.90 -10.89
C ASP A 12 -3.08 14.77 -10.55
N PRO A 13 -3.39 13.50 -10.88
CA PRO A 13 -2.48 12.38 -10.69
C PRO A 13 -1.08 12.57 -11.29
N ALA A 14 -0.96 13.37 -12.36
CA ALA A 14 0.32 13.63 -13.03
C ALA A 14 1.31 14.43 -12.17
N GLN A 15 0.82 15.10 -11.12
CA GLN A 15 1.61 16.00 -10.27
C GLN A 15 1.93 15.40 -8.89
N LEU A 16 1.39 14.23 -8.57
CA LEU A 16 1.50 13.66 -7.23
C LEU A 16 2.68 12.70 -7.11
N PRO A 17 3.64 12.95 -6.19
CA PRO A 17 4.50 11.88 -5.72
C PRO A 17 3.64 10.73 -5.17
N CYS A 18 4.09 9.50 -5.35
CA CYS A 18 3.29 8.34 -4.98
C CYS A 18 4.09 7.21 -4.32
N VAL A 19 3.43 6.51 -3.40
CA VAL A 19 3.93 5.34 -2.68
C VAL A 19 2.96 4.20 -2.93
N PHE A 20 3.43 3.10 -3.52
CA PHE A 20 2.66 1.88 -3.72
C PHE A 20 3.14 0.80 -2.75
N ALA A 21 2.24 0.32 -1.89
CA ALA A 21 2.57 -0.60 -0.81
C ALA A 21 1.80 -1.92 -0.98
N SER A 22 2.50 -3.03 -1.15
CA SER A 22 1.90 -4.36 -1.22
C SER A 22 2.82 -5.37 -0.56
N ALA A 23 2.30 -6.21 0.33
CA ALA A 23 3.09 -7.24 0.98
C ALA A 23 3.57 -8.27 -0.06
N HIS A 24 2.71 -8.63 -1.01
CA HIS A 24 2.97 -9.72 -1.95
C HIS A 24 3.13 -9.29 -3.42
N GLY A 25 2.77 -8.04 -3.75
CA GLY A 25 2.82 -7.54 -5.14
C GLY A 25 1.99 -8.39 -6.09
N GLU A 26 2.53 -8.66 -7.28
CA GLU A 26 1.90 -9.48 -8.32
C GLU A 26 2.08 -10.98 -8.05
N VAL A 27 1.49 -11.46 -6.95
CA VAL A 27 1.64 -12.83 -6.47
C VAL A 27 1.08 -13.88 -7.44
N ALA A 28 0.00 -13.57 -8.16
CA ALA A 28 -0.58 -14.46 -9.17
C ALA A 28 0.37 -14.66 -10.36
N ILE A 29 1.03 -13.60 -10.82
CA ILE A 29 2.06 -13.67 -11.87
C ILE A 29 3.24 -14.51 -11.38
N SER A 30 3.68 -14.30 -10.14
CA SER A 30 4.75 -15.09 -9.53
C SER A 30 4.41 -16.59 -9.46
N HIS A 31 3.17 -16.94 -9.09
CA HIS A 31 2.71 -18.32 -9.10
C HIS A 31 2.76 -18.93 -10.51
N GLU A 32 2.22 -18.24 -11.50
CA GLU A 32 2.16 -18.71 -12.89
C GLU A 32 3.57 -18.90 -13.49
N MET A 33 4.50 -18.00 -13.20
CA MET A 33 5.89 -18.14 -13.62
C MET A 33 6.55 -19.38 -13.01
N CYS A 34 6.37 -19.60 -11.70
CA CYS A 34 6.88 -20.81 -11.04
C CYS A 34 6.29 -22.08 -11.64
N ALA A 35 4.98 -22.10 -11.92
CA ALA A 35 4.32 -23.22 -12.57
C ALA A 35 4.87 -23.47 -13.99
N THR A 36 5.10 -22.41 -14.76
CA THR A 36 5.70 -22.48 -16.11
C THR A 36 7.13 -23.04 -16.03
N LEU A 37 7.95 -22.53 -15.11
CA LEU A 37 9.32 -23.00 -14.92
C LEU A 37 9.40 -24.47 -14.48
N ALA A 38 8.43 -24.94 -13.70
CA ALA A 38 8.37 -26.34 -13.28
C ALA A 38 7.96 -27.31 -14.42
N THR A 39 7.30 -26.81 -15.47
CA THR A 39 6.67 -27.64 -16.51
C THR A 39 7.31 -27.48 -17.88
N ASP A 40 7.49 -26.24 -18.37
CA ASP A 40 8.19 -25.89 -19.60
C ASP A 40 8.96 -24.57 -19.44
N PRO A 41 10.21 -24.60 -18.94
CA PRO A 41 11.00 -23.40 -18.68
C PRO A 41 11.18 -22.46 -19.89
N ARG A 42 11.11 -22.98 -21.11
CA ARG A 42 11.31 -22.19 -22.34
C ARG A 42 10.05 -21.42 -22.74
N ALA A 43 8.90 -21.72 -22.15
CA ALA A 43 7.63 -21.04 -22.39
C ALA A 43 7.43 -19.79 -21.53
N LEU A 44 8.42 -19.41 -20.70
CA LEU A 44 8.30 -18.22 -19.86
C LEU A 44 8.14 -16.95 -20.72
N SER A 45 7.02 -16.25 -20.52
CA SER A 45 6.71 -15.02 -21.26
C SER A 45 7.57 -13.84 -20.76
N PRO A 46 8.31 -13.16 -21.66
CA PRO A 46 9.06 -11.96 -21.29
C PRO A 46 8.16 -10.84 -20.71
N THR A 47 6.95 -10.69 -21.23
CA THR A 47 5.97 -9.71 -20.72
C THR A 47 5.55 -10.02 -19.29
N ARG A 48 5.32 -11.31 -18.97
CA ARG A 48 4.96 -11.70 -17.59
C ARG A 48 6.11 -11.48 -16.63
N PHE A 49 7.32 -11.79 -17.05
CA PHE A 49 8.51 -11.52 -16.25
C PHE A 49 8.69 -10.02 -15.99
N HIS A 50 8.45 -9.16 -16.98
CA HIS A 50 8.49 -7.71 -16.76
C HIS A 50 7.42 -7.24 -15.76
N ASN A 51 6.28 -7.92 -15.69
CA ASN A 51 5.18 -7.55 -14.80
C ASN A 51 5.26 -8.19 -13.42
N SER A 52 6.24 -9.06 -13.15
CA SER A 52 6.35 -9.72 -11.85
C SER A 52 7.14 -8.92 -10.81
N VAL A 53 7.81 -7.85 -11.22
CA VAL A 53 8.55 -7.00 -10.29
C VAL A 53 7.58 -6.22 -9.40
N HIS A 54 7.96 -6.03 -8.13
CA HIS A 54 7.08 -5.39 -7.13
C HIS A 54 6.65 -3.96 -7.51
N ASN A 55 7.49 -3.25 -8.25
CA ASN A 55 7.21 -1.91 -8.75
C ASN A 55 6.37 -1.86 -10.04
N ALA A 56 5.87 -3.00 -10.55
CA ALA A 56 5.05 -3.01 -11.77
C ALA A 56 3.81 -2.12 -11.62
N ALA A 57 3.10 -2.19 -10.49
CA ALA A 57 1.89 -1.39 -10.25
C ALA A 57 2.16 0.12 -10.30
N VAL A 58 3.22 0.60 -9.65
CA VAL A 58 3.58 2.03 -9.68
C VAL A 58 4.11 2.45 -11.05
N GLY A 59 4.84 1.57 -11.75
CA GLY A 59 5.30 1.84 -13.12
C GLY A 59 4.15 1.99 -14.12
N TYR A 60 3.12 1.13 -14.03
CA TYR A 60 1.92 1.27 -14.83
C TYR A 60 1.11 2.51 -14.46
N TRP A 61 1.04 2.85 -13.17
CA TRP A 61 0.40 4.07 -12.71
C TRP A 61 1.05 5.31 -13.31
N THR A 62 2.37 5.47 -13.18
CA THR A 62 3.08 6.67 -13.67
C THR A 62 3.04 6.78 -15.18
N LEU A 63 3.10 5.67 -15.91
CA LEU A 63 2.91 5.67 -17.36
C LEU A 63 1.50 6.13 -17.77
N ALA A 64 0.47 5.59 -17.10
CA ALA A 64 -0.93 5.91 -17.42
C ALA A 64 -1.31 7.34 -17.06
N THR A 65 -0.75 7.88 -15.98
CA THR A 65 -1.03 9.25 -15.52
C THR A 65 -0.04 10.28 -16.03
N GLN A 66 1.01 9.86 -16.75
CA GLN A 66 2.13 10.71 -17.15
C GLN A 66 2.79 11.42 -15.94
N CYS A 67 2.78 10.75 -14.78
CA CYS A 67 3.38 11.30 -13.58
C CYS A 67 4.90 11.18 -13.63
N HIS A 68 5.58 12.33 -13.55
CA HIS A 68 7.04 12.43 -13.49
C HIS A 68 7.56 12.76 -12.08
N ALA A 69 6.67 12.89 -11.10
CA ALA A 69 7.05 13.10 -9.70
C ALA A 69 7.67 11.83 -9.09
N ALA A 70 8.25 11.96 -7.89
CA ALA A 70 8.89 10.85 -7.19
C ALA A 70 7.89 9.69 -6.94
N SER A 71 8.32 8.46 -7.21
CA SER A 71 7.49 7.27 -7.01
C SER A 71 8.26 6.15 -6.32
N SER A 72 7.67 5.51 -5.31
CA SER A 72 8.27 4.36 -4.63
C SER A 72 7.30 3.17 -4.58
N ALA A 73 7.87 1.96 -4.51
CA ALA A 73 7.15 0.72 -4.25
C ALA A 73 7.81 0.00 -3.07
N LEU A 74 7.01 -0.45 -2.10
CA LEU A 74 7.53 -1.07 -0.88
C LEU A 74 6.72 -2.27 -0.40
N SER A 75 7.40 -3.16 0.32
CA SER A 75 6.83 -4.30 1.03
C SER A 75 7.52 -4.44 2.39
N ALA A 76 6.74 -4.74 3.42
CA ALA A 76 7.22 -5.03 4.78
C ALA A 76 6.44 -6.20 5.41
N GLY A 77 5.97 -7.16 4.59
CA GLY A 77 5.14 -8.27 5.06
C GLY A 77 3.87 -7.77 5.76
N PRO A 78 3.52 -8.29 6.96
CA PRO A 78 2.39 -7.79 7.74
C PRO A 78 2.44 -6.27 8.02
N GLY A 79 3.64 -5.68 8.08
CA GLY A 79 3.81 -4.25 8.35
C GLY A 79 3.69 -3.32 7.15
N THR A 80 3.30 -3.84 5.98
CA THR A 80 3.30 -3.07 4.72
C THR A 80 2.40 -1.85 4.77
N LEU A 81 1.23 -1.96 5.40
CA LEU A 81 0.31 -0.83 5.53
C LEU A 81 0.91 0.30 6.37
N ALA A 82 1.51 -0.03 7.52
CA ALA A 82 2.16 0.95 8.38
C ALA A 82 3.37 1.60 7.70
N ALA A 83 4.21 0.80 7.04
CA ALA A 83 5.35 1.30 6.27
C ALA A 83 4.91 2.26 5.15
N GLY A 84 3.85 1.90 4.40
CA GLY A 84 3.29 2.75 3.35
C GLY A 84 2.75 4.08 3.86
N LEU A 85 1.97 4.06 4.95
CA LEU A 85 1.47 5.27 5.61
C LEU A 85 2.60 6.17 6.11
N PHE A 86 3.59 5.59 6.78
CA PHE A 86 4.71 6.33 7.33
C PHE A 86 5.55 6.97 6.22
N GLU A 87 5.91 6.21 5.18
CA GLU A 87 6.66 6.70 4.01
C GLU A 87 5.91 7.85 3.32
N ALA A 88 4.62 7.66 3.01
CA ALA A 88 3.84 8.68 2.30
C ALA A 88 3.66 9.95 3.15
N ALA A 89 3.42 9.83 4.46
CA ALA A 89 3.33 10.98 5.35
C ALA A 89 4.68 11.69 5.52
N ALA A 90 5.77 10.93 5.65
CA ALA A 90 7.12 11.48 5.73
C ALA A 90 7.47 12.25 4.45
N LEU A 91 7.17 11.69 3.28
CA LEU A 91 7.38 12.34 1.99
C LEU A 91 6.53 13.62 1.85
N ALA A 92 5.25 13.58 2.23
CA ALA A 92 4.38 14.75 2.20
C ALA A 92 4.91 15.89 3.08
N CYS A 93 5.36 15.55 4.30
CA CYS A 93 5.97 16.50 5.23
C CYS A 93 7.33 17.01 4.74
N ALA A 94 8.17 16.17 4.15
CA ALA A 94 9.49 16.56 3.67
C ALA A 94 9.40 17.50 2.46
N GLU A 95 8.52 17.19 1.52
CA GLU A 95 8.35 17.92 0.26
C GLU A 95 7.30 19.04 0.34
N GLN A 96 6.59 19.16 1.47
CA GLN A 96 5.53 20.13 1.69
C GLN A 96 4.46 20.12 0.56
N GLN A 97 4.12 18.93 0.06
CA GLN A 97 3.13 18.72 -0.99
C GLN A 97 2.29 17.45 -0.76
N PRO A 98 1.10 17.34 -1.37
CA PRO A 98 0.29 16.13 -1.27
C PRO A 98 0.98 14.90 -1.87
N VAL A 99 0.81 13.74 -1.24
CA VAL A 99 1.37 12.45 -1.69
C VAL A 99 0.27 11.40 -1.78
N LEU A 100 0.25 10.64 -2.87
CA LEU A 100 -0.65 9.50 -3.05
C LEU A 100 -0.05 8.26 -2.39
N LEU A 101 -0.76 7.66 -1.43
CA LEU A 101 -0.54 6.29 -0.99
C LEU A 101 -1.54 5.36 -1.69
N ALA A 102 -1.06 4.28 -2.28
CA ALA A 102 -1.86 3.17 -2.76
C ALA A 102 -1.41 1.87 -2.10
N HIS A 103 -2.19 1.36 -1.14
CA HIS A 103 -1.99 0.04 -0.56
C HIS A 103 -2.88 -0.97 -1.29
N TYR A 104 -2.32 -2.12 -1.68
CA TYR A 104 -3.06 -3.14 -2.41
C TYR A 104 -2.54 -4.55 -2.12
N GLU A 105 -3.44 -5.52 -2.18
CA GLU A 105 -3.12 -6.94 -2.15
C GLU A 105 -3.89 -7.65 -3.26
N ALA A 106 -3.23 -8.60 -3.92
CA ALA A 106 -3.87 -9.53 -4.84
C ALA A 106 -4.11 -10.86 -4.13
N ALA A 107 -5.25 -11.50 -4.42
CA ALA A 107 -5.47 -12.88 -4.02
C ALA A 107 -4.39 -13.78 -4.63
N ALA A 108 -3.79 -14.62 -3.79
CA ALA A 108 -2.91 -15.68 -4.20
C ALA A 108 -3.71 -16.91 -4.60
N ASP A 109 -3.21 -17.64 -5.59
CA ASP A 109 -3.77 -18.90 -6.06
C ASP A 109 -2.80 -20.07 -5.83
N GLY A 110 -3.35 -21.29 -5.87
CA GLY A 110 -2.57 -22.52 -5.82
C GLY A 110 -1.75 -22.66 -4.51
N PRO A 111 -0.54 -23.24 -4.58
CA PRO A 111 0.30 -23.46 -3.40
C PRO A 111 0.69 -22.18 -2.65
N LEU A 112 0.80 -21.04 -3.32
CA LEU A 112 1.15 -19.77 -2.67
C LEU A 112 0.04 -19.28 -1.74
N ALA A 113 -1.23 -19.56 -2.06
CA ALA A 113 -2.35 -19.23 -1.19
C ALA A 113 -2.24 -19.89 0.21
N GLN A 114 -1.72 -21.12 0.26
CA GLN A 114 -1.56 -21.89 1.51
C GLN A 114 -0.46 -21.33 2.42
N VAL A 115 0.54 -20.66 1.82
CA VAL A 115 1.69 -20.09 2.55
C VAL A 115 1.42 -18.65 2.97
N LEU A 116 0.79 -17.87 2.11
CA LEU A 116 0.66 -16.42 2.29
C LEU A 116 -0.62 -15.99 3.00
N GLY A 117 -1.68 -16.82 2.97
CA GLY A 117 -2.98 -16.47 3.55
C GLY A 117 -3.72 -15.33 2.84
N ALA A 118 -3.14 -14.75 1.79
CA ALA A 118 -3.74 -13.71 0.96
C ALA A 118 -4.83 -14.31 0.04
N THR A 119 -6.05 -14.42 0.54
CA THR A 119 -7.17 -15.09 -0.16
C THR A 119 -8.16 -14.12 -0.83
N SER A 120 -8.00 -12.81 -0.61
CA SER A 120 -8.87 -11.79 -1.19
C SER A 120 -8.07 -10.61 -1.73
N SER A 121 -8.45 -10.16 -2.92
CA SER A 121 -7.90 -8.93 -3.49
C SER A 121 -8.60 -7.72 -2.88
N HIS A 122 -7.82 -6.73 -2.47
CA HIS A 122 -8.35 -5.47 -1.94
C HIS A 122 -7.35 -4.33 -2.15
N ALA A 123 -7.84 -3.10 -2.09
CA ALA A 123 -6.99 -1.92 -2.19
C ALA A 123 -7.58 -0.74 -1.41
N LEU A 124 -6.69 0.07 -0.85
CA LEU A 124 -6.95 1.34 -0.18
C LEU A 124 -6.05 2.39 -0.83
N ALA A 125 -6.57 3.58 -1.09
CA ALA A 125 -5.74 4.70 -1.52
C ALA A 125 -6.12 5.97 -0.77
N LEU A 126 -5.10 6.75 -0.38
CA LEU A 126 -5.22 7.99 0.37
C LEU A 126 -4.35 9.06 -0.30
N VAL A 127 -4.82 10.30 -0.30
CA VAL A 127 -3.98 11.47 -0.56
C VAL A 127 -3.65 12.09 0.78
N LEU A 128 -2.38 12.09 1.16
CA LEU A 128 -1.90 12.66 2.41
C LEU A 128 -1.36 14.06 2.16
N THR A 129 -1.81 15.03 2.94
CA THR A 129 -1.35 16.43 2.87
C THR A 129 -0.55 16.79 4.12
N PRO A 130 0.49 17.63 4.01
CA PRO A 130 1.26 18.09 5.18
C PRO A 130 0.51 19.13 6.01
N ALA A 131 -0.45 19.84 5.39
CA ALA A 131 -1.29 20.82 6.07
C ALA A 131 -2.52 20.15 6.71
N PRO A 132 -2.95 20.62 7.89
CA PRO A 132 -4.17 20.14 8.53
C PRO A 132 -5.38 20.35 7.62
N ALA A 133 -6.24 19.36 7.55
CA ALA A 133 -7.49 19.38 6.79
C ALA A 133 -8.59 18.73 7.64
N GLN A 134 -9.83 18.75 7.15
CA GLN A 134 -10.89 18.00 7.80
C GLN A 134 -10.57 16.50 7.73
N GLY A 135 -10.53 15.80 8.87
CA GLY A 135 -10.06 14.41 8.95
C GLY A 135 -8.56 14.25 9.21
N ASP A 136 -7.98 15.09 10.07
CA ASP A 136 -6.55 15.03 10.44
C ASP A 136 -6.14 13.64 10.95
N LEU A 137 -4.98 13.18 10.48
CA LEU A 137 -4.34 11.94 10.89
C LEU A 137 -3.08 12.25 11.68
N ARG A 138 -2.96 11.69 12.89
CA ARG A 138 -1.70 11.67 13.63
C ARG A 138 -1.09 10.28 13.57
N LEU A 139 0.13 10.21 13.06
CA LEU A 139 0.93 8.98 13.02
C LEU A 139 2.03 9.04 14.08
N ARG A 140 2.20 7.97 14.84
CA ARG A 140 3.28 7.81 15.82
C ARG A 140 3.87 6.41 15.73
N LEU A 141 5.14 6.31 15.36
CA LEU A 141 5.88 5.06 15.41
C LEU A 141 6.32 4.78 16.85
N CYS A 142 5.92 3.62 17.38
CA CYS A 142 6.19 3.21 18.75
C CYS A 142 7.19 2.04 18.76
N PRO A 143 8.35 2.17 19.44
CA PRO A 143 9.38 1.13 19.51
C PRO A 143 9.08 0.08 20.61
N GLN A 144 7.81 -0.19 20.89
CA GLN A 144 7.37 -1.00 22.02
C GLN A 144 6.63 -2.25 21.53
N ALA A 145 6.72 -3.32 22.32
CA ALA A 145 6.03 -4.57 22.09
C ALA A 145 4.57 -4.34 21.67
N TRP A 146 4.17 -5.08 20.65
CA TRP A 146 2.83 -5.04 20.06
C TRP A 146 1.76 -5.16 21.17
N PRO A 147 0.75 -4.27 21.21
CA PRO A 147 -0.36 -4.43 22.15
C PRO A 147 -1.06 -5.77 21.88
N ALA A 148 -1.56 -6.48 22.89
CA ALA A 148 -2.18 -7.82 22.73
C ALA A 148 -3.54 -7.84 21.97
N THR A 149 -3.75 -6.89 21.06
CA THR A 149 -4.90 -6.73 20.17
C THR A 149 -4.51 -7.11 18.74
N ALA A 150 -5.45 -7.57 17.92
CA ALA A 150 -5.16 -7.81 16.50
C ALA A 150 -4.79 -6.49 15.78
N PRO A 151 -3.79 -6.48 14.88
CA PRO A 151 -3.49 -5.31 14.05
C PRO A 151 -4.68 -4.93 13.18
N ALA A 152 -4.93 -3.63 13.08
CA ALA A 152 -5.86 -3.13 12.09
C ALA A 152 -5.29 -3.38 10.69
N ASP A 153 -6.13 -3.87 9.79
CA ASP A 153 -5.81 -4.04 8.38
C ASP A 153 -6.31 -2.83 7.57
N SER A 154 -6.11 -2.90 6.25
CA SER A 154 -6.51 -1.84 5.33
C SER A 154 -8.02 -1.60 5.30
N LEU A 155 -8.83 -2.65 5.51
CA LEU A 155 -10.30 -2.55 5.58
C LEU A 155 -10.76 -1.89 6.88
N THR A 156 -10.12 -2.22 8.00
CA THR A 156 -10.35 -1.60 9.30
C THR A 156 -10.04 -0.11 9.24
N LEU A 157 -8.91 0.26 8.64
CA LEU A 157 -8.54 1.66 8.42
C LEU A 157 -9.54 2.37 7.50
N LEU A 158 -9.89 1.78 6.35
CA LEU A 158 -10.87 2.36 5.43
C LEU A 158 -12.21 2.61 6.12
N THR A 159 -12.66 1.66 6.93
CA THR A 159 -13.92 1.76 7.68
C THR A 159 -13.85 2.89 8.71
N ALA A 160 -12.74 3.02 9.45
CA ALA A 160 -12.55 4.07 10.42
C ALA A 160 -12.54 5.46 9.76
N LEU A 161 -11.83 5.61 8.63
CA LEU A 161 -11.80 6.83 7.83
C LEU A 161 -13.20 7.19 7.28
N ALA A 162 -13.95 6.20 6.78
CA ALA A 162 -15.28 6.42 6.24
C ALA A 162 -16.32 6.86 7.28
N ARG A 163 -16.13 6.50 8.56
CA ARG A 163 -16.98 6.97 9.66
C ARG A 163 -16.72 8.42 10.04
N ALA A 164 -15.52 8.93 9.77
CA ALA A 164 -15.08 10.27 10.18
C ALA A 164 -15.27 10.52 11.70
N GLU A 165 -15.12 9.48 12.51
CA GLU A 165 -15.20 9.56 13.98
C GLU A 165 -13.80 9.48 14.59
N PRO A 166 -13.54 10.20 15.70
CA PRO A 166 -12.28 10.09 16.41
C PRO A 166 -11.98 8.63 16.79
N THR A 167 -10.94 8.06 16.17
CA THR A 167 -10.63 6.64 16.28
C THR A 167 -9.12 6.46 16.39
N ARG A 168 -8.68 5.55 17.26
CA ARG A 168 -7.29 5.15 17.39
C ARG A 168 -7.11 3.72 16.87
N LEU A 169 -6.20 3.54 15.94
CA LEU A 169 -5.83 2.26 15.37
C LEU A 169 -4.35 1.97 15.63
N GLU A 170 -4.05 0.68 15.74
CA GLU A 170 -2.69 0.15 15.89
C GLU A 170 -2.40 -0.70 14.65
N LEU A 171 -1.34 -0.37 13.92
CA LEU A 171 -0.91 -1.07 12.70
C LEU A 171 0.45 -1.73 12.93
N ASP A 172 0.60 -2.99 12.53
CA ASP A 172 1.88 -3.71 12.63
C ASP A 172 2.96 -2.95 11.84
N ALA A 173 4.12 -2.70 12.45
CA ALA A 173 5.27 -2.06 11.81
C ALA A 173 6.52 -2.97 11.83
N GLY A 174 6.37 -4.23 12.23
CA GLY A 174 7.43 -5.22 12.32
C GLY A 174 8.43 -5.00 13.45
N GLY A 175 9.12 -6.08 13.85
CA GLY A 175 10.28 -6.02 14.76
C GLY A 175 10.01 -5.32 16.10
N ASP A 176 8.95 -5.73 16.80
CA ASP A 176 8.47 -5.15 18.07
C ASP A 176 8.10 -3.67 17.98
N ARG A 177 7.64 -3.22 16.81
CA ARG A 177 7.17 -1.85 16.57
C ARG A 177 5.75 -1.87 16.08
N HIS A 178 5.04 -0.80 16.39
CA HIS A 178 3.70 -0.56 15.87
C HIS A 178 3.54 0.92 15.50
N LEU A 179 2.69 1.18 14.51
CA LEU A 179 2.30 2.52 14.12
C LEU A 179 0.92 2.82 14.73
N GLN A 180 0.91 3.80 15.64
CA GLN A 180 -0.32 4.39 16.15
C GLN A 180 -0.85 5.38 15.14
N LEU A 181 -2.11 5.22 14.76
CA LEU A 181 -2.85 6.12 13.89
C LEU A 181 -4.06 6.67 14.66
N GLU A 182 -4.12 7.98 14.83
CA GLU A 182 -5.27 8.68 15.42
C GLU A 182 -5.98 9.48 14.32
N ILE A 183 -7.27 9.23 14.13
CA ILE A 183 -8.19 10.05 13.34
C ILE A 183 -8.78 11.07 14.31
N LEU A 184 -8.66 12.38 14.02
CA LEU A 184 -8.97 13.43 14.99
C LEU A 184 -10.41 13.99 14.91
N GLY A 185 -11.17 13.66 13.86
CA GLY A 185 -12.55 14.14 13.62
C GLY A 185 -12.62 15.48 12.89
#